data_AF-A0A7S1C3X9-F1
#
_entry.id   AF-A0A7S1C3X9-F1
#
_cell.length_a   1.000
_cell.length_b   1.000
_cell.length_c   1.000
_cell.angle_alpha   90.00
_cell.angle_beta   90.00
_cell.angle_gamma   90.00
#
_symmetry.space_group_name_H-M   'P 1'
#
loop_
_entity.id
_entity.type
_entity.pdbx_description
1 polymer ?
#
loop_
_entity_poly.entity_id
_entity_poly.type
_entity_poly.pdbx_seq_one_letter_code
_entity_poly.pdbx_strand_id
1 'polypeptide(L)'
;ALFMTEALRSEMLSCRLPDGDGADEVKADDDDADGRILCKLQEVFTMLSGSLRPYVDPTSFWSILPDPWSNRRQQDSYQFLGYLWDRMEGALRRRDGAAGAQRARTDNLRQTLFGGVQMNSFTCTRCGACSQRADPFSELQLPFPTHFTPIVEVLVVFGAEDVQPPAGFERVNTNLNSGRKGVEHAYLCIRRAKNWPQDDGGLLPITT
;
A
#
# COMPACT_ATOMS: atom_id res chain seq x y z
N ALA A 1 0.98 4.30 7.32
CA ALA A 1 0.51 4.97 6.08
C ALA A 1 -0.83 5.67 6.29
N LEU A 2 -1.91 4.95 6.61
CA LEU A 2 -3.27 5.51 6.76
C LEU A 2 -3.38 6.77 7.65
N PHE A 3 -2.76 6.75 8.84
CA PHE A 3 -2.77 7.91 9.76
C PHE A 3 -2.18 9.20 9.15
N MET A 4 -1.25 9.07 8.21
CA MET A 4 -0.62 10.22 7.57
C MET A 4 -1.52 10.86 6.51
N THR A 5 -2.54 10.16 6.02
CA THR A 5 -3.54 10.70 5.11
C THR A 5 -4.48 11.63 5.87
N GLU A 6 -4.32 12.95 5.68
CA GLU A 6 -5.05 13.98 6.42
C GLU A 6 -6.57 13.82 6.35
N ALA A 7 -7.12 13.59 5.16
CA ALA A 7 -8.54 13.41 4.96
C ALA A 7 -9.08 12.20 5.75
N LEU A 8 -8.38 11.05 5.71
CA LEU A 8 -8.75 9.88 6.49
C LEU A 8 -8.63 10.14 7.99
N ARG A 9 -7.54 10.77 8.43
CA ARG A 9 -7.33 11.11 9.85
C ARG A 9 -8.44 12.03 10.37
N SER A 10 -8.83 13.04 9.60
CA SER A 10 -9.93 13.95 9.94
C SER A 10 -11.28 13.22 10.05
N GLU A 11 -11.58 12.32 9.11
CA GLU A 11 -12.79 11.49 9.17
C GLU A 11 -12.78 10.56 10.39
N MET A 12 -11.65 9.91 10.67
CA MET A 12 -11.53 9.02 11.83
C MET A 12 -11.66 9.75 13.16
N LEU A 13 -11.07 10.93 13.31
CA LEU A 13 -11.12 11.70 14.56
C LEU A 13 -12.45 12.46 14.76
N SER A 14 -13.18 12.76 13.68
CA SER A 14 -14.49 13.42 13.77
C SER A 14 -15.65 12.44 13.93
N CYS A 15 -15.44 11.16 13.58
CA CYS A 15 -16.44 10.12 13.71
C CYS A 15 -16.76 9.84 15.20
N ARG A 16 -18.02 10.06 15.60
CA ARG A 16 -18.54 9.61 16.89
C ARG A 16 -19.07 8.19 16.74
N LEU A 17 -18.48 7.26 17.48
CA LEU A 17 -19.01 5.92 17.66
C LEU A 17 -19.87 5.90 18.93
N PRO A 18 -20.93 5.06 18.97
CA PRO A 18 -21.71 4.91 20.19
C PRO A 18 -20.80 4.48 21.34
N ASP A 19 -20.91 5.18 22.47
CA ASP A 19 -20.10 4.88 23.66
C ASP A 19 -20.35 3.43 24.08
N GLY A 20 -19.28 2.63 24.11
CA GLY A 20 -19.31 1.24 24.61
C GLY A 20 -19.48 1.13 26.12
N ASP A 21 -19.73 2.24 26.82
CA ASP A 21 -19.80 2.34 28.29
C ASP A 21 -21.20 2.07 28.86
N GLY A 22 -22.12 1.55 28.04
CA GLY A 22 -23.37 0.95 28.50
C GLY A 22 -23.13 -0.43 29.09
N ALA A 23 -22.64 -0.49 30.34
CA ALA A 23 -22.61 -1.69 31.16
C ALA A 23 -24.02 -2.12 31.63
N ASP A 24 -24.99 -2.15 30.72
CA ASP A 24 -26.21 -2.91 30.90
C ASP A 24 -26.02 -4.24 30.16
N GLU A 25 -26.32 -5.34 30.86
CA GLU A 25 -26.22 -6.73 30.40
C GLU A 25 -27.18 -7.05 29.25
N VAL A 26 -27.11 -6.31 28.15
CA VAL A 26 -27.63 -6.75 26.86
C VAL A 26 -26.57 -7.68 26.30
N LYS A 27 -26.93 -8.96 26.15
CA LYS A 27 -26.10 -10.00 25.53
C LYS A 27 -25.25 -9.37 24.43
N ALA A 28 -23.92 -9.40 24.62
CA ALA A 28 -22.97 -9.03 23.60
C ALA A 28 -23.21 -9.96 22.41
N ASP A 29 -24.03 -9.50 21.47
CA ASP A 29 -24.13 -10.10 20.17
C ASP A 29 -22.72 -10.04 19.58
N ASP A 30 -22.28 -11.15 19.00
CA ASP A 30 -21.00 -11.25 18.27
C ASP A 30 -20.92 -10.23 17.10
N ASP A 31 -22.04 -9.54 16.85
CA ASP A 31 -22.45 -8.72 15.73
C ASP A 31 -21.90 -7.28 15.73
N ASP A 32 -21.14 -6.84 16.77
CA ASP A 32 -20.39 -5.56 16.72
C ASP A 32 -18.87 -5.69 16.89
N ALA A 33 -18.27 -6.62 16.16
CA ALA A 33 -16.82 -6.67 15.99
C ALA A 33 -16.27 -5.39 15.33
N ASP A 34 -16.92 -4.87 14.28
CA ASP A 34 -16.31 -3.76 13.53
C ASP A 34 -16.32 -2.44 14.30
N GLY A 35 -17.36 -2.15 15.10
CA GLY A 35 -17.44 -0.95 15.91
C GLY A 35 -16.34 -0.94 16.97
N ARG A 36 -16.15 -2.07 17.68
CA ARG A 36 -15.05 -2.24 18.64
C ARG A 36 -13.67 -2.04 18.01
N ILE A 37 -13.44 -2.61 16.83
CA ILE A 37 -12.19 -2.45 16.08
C ILE A 37 -11.97 -0.99 15.69
N LEU A 38 -13.01 -0.32 15.19
CA LEU A 38 -12.93 1.09 14.80
C LEU A 38 -12.68 1.99 16.01
N CYS A 39 -13.33 1.76 17.16
CA CYS A 39 -13.08 2.49 18.41
C CYS A 39 -11.60 2.40 18.81
N LYS A 40 -11.02 1.19 18.84
CA LYS A 40 -9.60 1.03 19.18
C LYS A 40 -8.66 1.63 18.15
N LEU A 41 -9.03 1.60 16.86
CA LEU A 41 -8.26 2.30 15.83
C LEU A 41 -8.29 3.82 16.03
N GLN A 42 -9.44 4.39 16.42
CA GLN A 42 -9.57 5.81 16.75
C GLN A 42 -8.75 6.20 17.99
N GLU A 43 -8.70 5.34 19.02
CA GLU A 43 -7.80 5.54 20.17
C GLU A 43 -6.34 5.64 19.71
N VAL A 44 -5.90 4.75 18.82
CA VAL A 44 -4.55 4.80 18.24
C VAL A 44 -4.33 6.10 17.46
N PHE A 45 -5.28 6.54 16.63
CA PHE A 45 -5.17 7.81 15.91
C PHE A 45 -5.10 9.01 16.85
N THR A 46 -5.87 8.99 17.93
CA THR A 46 -5.88 10.03 18.96
C THR A 46 -4.53 10.12 19.67
N MET A 47 -4.00 8.97 20.10
CA MET A 47 -2.68 8.88 20.71
C MET A 47 -1.58 9.35 19.75
N LEU A 48 -1.62 8.95 18.48
CA LEU A 48 -0.64 9.39 17.48
C LEU A 48 -0.73 10.91 17.20
N SER A 49 -1.89 11.53 17.39
CA SER A 49 -2.10 12.96 17.14
C SER A 49 -1.70 13.83 18.33
N GLY A 50 -1.87 13.34 19.57
CA GLY A 50 -1.75 14.15 20.78
C GLY A 50 -0.72 13.69 21.82
N SER A 51 -0.11 12.51 21.65
CA SER A 51 0.88 12.00 22.60
C SER A 51 2.19 12.78 22.50
N LEU A 52 2.78 13.12 23.65
CA LEU A 52 4.14 13.67 23.74
C LEU A 52 5.23 12.59 23.63
N ARG A 53 4.84 11.31 23.59
CA ARG A 53 5.79 10.19 23.50
C ARG A 53 6.32 10.06 22.07
N PRO A 54 7.59 9.67 21.88
CA PRO A 54 8.14 9.42 20.55
C PRO A 54 7.51 8.20 19.85
N TYR A 55 6.77 7.38 20.59
CA TYR A 55 6.02 6.24 20.06
C TYR A 55 4.74 6.00 20.88
N VAL A 56 3.79 5.30 20.27
CA VAL A 56 2.53 4.88 20.87
C VAL A 56 2.50 3.36 20.94
N ASP A 57 1.94 2.81 22.01
CA ASP A 57 1.71 1.38 22.17
C ASP A 57 0.32 1.01 21.64
N PRO A 58 0.21 0.24 20.53
CA PRO A 58 -1.07 -0.18 19.97
C PRO A 58 -1.62 -1.47 20.59
N THR A 59 -1.09 -1.98 21.71
CA THR A 59 -1.46 -3.30 22.27
C THR A 59 -2.97 -3.46 22.51
N SER A 60 -3.67 -2.40 22.93
CA SER A 60 -5.14 -2.44 23.12
C SER A 60 -5.93 -2.65 21.83
N PHE A 61 -5.38 -2.23 20.68
CA PHE A 61 -5.94 -2.49 19.36
C PHE A 61 -5.61 -3.91 18.90
N TRP A 62 -4.37 -4.36 19.08
CA TRP A 62 -3.97 -5.72 18.70
C TRP A 62 -4.71 -6.80 19.47
N SER A 63 -5.02 -6.58 20.74
CA SER A 63 -5.67 -7.58 21.60
C SER A 63 -7.10 -7.94 21.19
N ILE A 64 -7.75 -7.12 20.37
CA ILE A 64 -9.13 -7.34 19.93
C ILE A 64 -9.24 -7.88 18.50
N LEU A 65 -8.12 -8.02 17.80
CA LEU A 65 -8.13 -8.55 16.44
C LEU A 65 -8.39 -10.06 16.46
N PRO A 66 -9.16 -10.61 15.50
CA PRO A 66 -9.34 -12.05 15.36
C PRO A 66 -8.13 -12.70 14.67
N ASP A 67 -8.07 -14.03 14.71
CA ASP A 67 -7.16 -14.77 13.83
C ASP A 67 -7.45 -14.45 12.34
N PRO A 68 -6.42 -14.36 11.48
CA PRO A 68 -5.00 -14.60 11.74
C PRO A 68 -4.22 -13.37 12.24
N TRP A 69 -4.88 -12.26 12.54
CA TRP A 69 -4.22 -10.98 12.83
C TRP A 69 -3.69 -10.85 14.26
N SER A 70 -4.22 -11.65 15.17
CA SER A 70 -3.77 -11.70 16.57
C SER A 70 -2.59 -12.63 16.81
N ASN A 71 -2.24 -13.48 15.84
CA ASN A 71 -1.06 -14.32 15.97
C ASN A 71 0.22 -13.48 15.79
N ARG A 72 1.30 -13.86 16.49
CA ARG A 72 2.58 -13.14 16.45
C ARG A 72 3.41 -13.46 15.20
N ARG A 73 2.79 -13.88 14.10
CA ARG A 73 3.49 -14.19 12.85
C ARG A 73 3.59 -12.95 11.99
N GLN A 74 4.59 -12.92 11.10
CA GLN A 74 4.63 -11.91 10.05
C GLN A 74 3.41 -12.10 9.13
N GLN A 75 2.76 -10.99 8.79
CA GLN A 75 1.55 -10.94 7.99
C GLN A 75 1.76 -10.04 6.78
N ASP A 76 0.98 -10.29 5.73
CA ASP A 76 0.95 -9.40 4.58
C ASP A 76 0.22 -8.09 4.94
N SER A 77 0.95 -6.97 4.87
CA SER A 77 0.43 -5.64 5.15
C SER A 77 -0.70 -5.23 4.19
N TYR A 78 -0.70 -5.75 2.96
CA TYR A 78 -1.73 -5.49 1.97
C TYR A 78 -3.04 -6.20 2.32
N GLN A 79 -2.94 -7.47 2.71
CA GLN A 79 -4.11 -8.23 3.17
C GLN A 79 -4.70 -7.62 4.45
N PHE A 80 -3.83 -7.20 5.38
CA PHE A 80 -4.27 -6.53 6.60
C PHE A 80 -4.94 -5.17 6.33
N LEU A 81 -4.43 -4.42 5.34
CA LEU A 81 -5.04 -3.17 4.90
C LEU A 81 -6.47 -3.40 4.37
N GLY A 82 -6.66 -4.42 3.53
CA GLY A 82 -7.99 -4.81 3.04
C GLY A 82 -8.95 -5.15 4.18
N TYR A 83 -8.49 -5.99 5.12
CA TYR A 83 -9.26 -6.31 6.32
C TYR A 83 -9.65 -5.07 7.12
N LEU A 84 -8.72 -4.15 7.34
CA LEU A 84 -9.00 -2.95 8.12
C LEU A 84 -10.02 -2.05 7.42
N TRP A 85 -9.95 -1.92 6.09
CA TRP A 85 -10.95 -1.20 5.30
C TRP A 85 -12.34 -1.80 5.46
N ASP A 86 -12.48 -3.12 5.37
CA ASP A 86 -13.76 -3.79 5.51
C ASP A 86 -14.38 -3.53 6.89
N ARG A 87 -13.57 -3.53 7.97
CA ARG A 87 -14.04 -3.21 9.32
C ARG A 87 -14.43 -1.73 9.45
N MET A 88 -13.62 -0.80 8.96
CA MET A 88 -13.97 0.62 8.99
C MET A 88 -15.28 0.89 8.24
N GLU A 89 -15.45 0.30 7.05
CA GLU A 89 -16.67 0.47 6.26
C GLU A 89 -17.89 -0.20 6.91
N GLY A 90 -17.73 -1.40 7.48
CA GLY A 90 -18.79 -2.09 8.21
C GLY A 90 -19.31 -1.26 9.38
N ALA A 91 -18.41 -0.70 10.18
CA ALA A 91 -18.76 0.15 11.32
C ALA A 91 -19.45 1.46 10.87
N LEU A 92 -18.93 2.13 9.84
CA LEU A 92 -19.50 3.38 9.34
C LEU A 92 -20.89 3.18 8.71
N ARG A 93 -21.10 2.09 7.96
CA ARG A 93 -22.41 1.76 7.37
C ARG A 93 -23.47 1.51 8.43
N ARG A 94 -23.13 0.78 9.50
CA ARG A 94 -24.07 0.50 10.59
C ARG A 94 -24.47 1.77 11.35
N ARG A 95 -23.54 2.71 11.54
CA ARG A 95 -23.83 4.04 12.07
C ARG A 95 -24.84 4.80 11.19
N ASP A 96 -24.57 4.88 9.89
CA ASP A 96 -25.42 5.65 8.97
C ASP A 96 -26.82 5.04 8.82
N GLY A 97 -26.93 3.70 8.89
CA GLY A 97 -28.19 2.97 8.90
C GLY A 97 -29.04 3.22 10.16
N ALA A 98 -28.41 3.37 11.34
CA ALA A 98 -29.09 3.72 12.58
C ALA A 98 -29.60 5.18 12.60
N ALA A 99 -28.92 6.09 11.90
CA ALA A 99 -29.27 7.51 11.84
C ALA A 99 -30.40 7.85 10.83
N GLY A 100 -31.02 6.85 10.19
CA GLY A 100 -32.06 7.06 9.16
C GLY A 100 -31.58 7.82 7.92
N ALA A 101 -30.28 8.08 7.82
CA ALA A 101 -29.65 8.78 6.73
C ALA A 101 -29.20 7.76 5.68
N GLN A 102 -30.17 7.17 4.97
CA GLN A 102 -29.91 6.46 3.71
C GLN A 102 -29.52 7.50 2.64
N ARG A 103 -28.44 8.25 2.86
CA ARG A 103 -27.79 8.95 1.77
C ARG A 103 -27.20 7.86 0.88
N ALA A 104 -27.72 7.81 -0.34
CA ALA A 104 -27.19 7.03 -1.44
C ALA A 104 -25.75 7.49 -1.80
N ARG A 105 -24.81 7.36 -0.87
CA ARG A 105 -23.39 7.32 -1.18
C ARG A 105 -23.17 5.97 -1.85
N THR A 106 -23.18 5.98 -3.17
CA THR A 106 -22.73 4.84 -3.98
C THR A 106 -21.27 4.50 -3.71
N ASP A 107 -20.50 5.48 -3.23
CA ASP A 107 -19.07 5.36 -2.94
C ASP A 107 -18.83 5.21 -1.43
N ASN A 108 -18.13 4.13 -1.06
CA ASN A 108 -17.66 3.93 0.31
C ASN A 108 -16.46 4.86 0.63
N LEU A 109 -16.08 4.94 1.90
CA LEU A 109 -15.01 5.83 2.37
C LEU A 109 -13.70 5.57 1.61
N ARG A 110 -13.38 4.30 1.35
CA ARG A 110 -12.18 3.91 0.60
C ARG A 110 -12.22 4.46 -0.82
N GLN A 111 -13.32 4.29 -1.55
CA GLN A 111 -13.46 4.81 -2.90
C GLN A 111 -13.48 6.34 -2.94
N THR A 112 -14.03 7.00 -1.92
CA THR A 112 -14.05 8.46 -1.84
C THR A 112 -12.64 9.05 -1.68
N LEU A 113 -11.79 8.39 -0.88
CA LEU A 113 -10.45 8.91 -0.53
C LEU A 113 -9.34 8.41 -1.47
N PHE A 114 -9.44 7.17 -1.92
CA PHE A 114 -8.37 6.48 -2.65
C PHE A 114 -8.84 5.91 -4.01
N GLY A 115 -10.11 6.14 -4.35
CA GLY A 115 -10.70 5.57 -5.55
C GLY A 115 -10.27 6.26 -6.85
N GLY A 116 -10.18 5.45 -7.89
CA GLY A 116 -10.08 5.86 -9.29
C GLY A 116 -10.94 4.96 -10.17
N VAL A 117 -10.90 5.19 -11.48
CA VAL A 117 -11.59 4.38 -12.49
C VAL A 117 -10.57 3.96 -13.54
N GLN A 118 -10.46 2.65 -13.79
CA GLN A 118 -9.62 2.06 -14.83
C GLN A 118 -10.49 1.69 -16.03
N MET A 119 -10.08 2.11 -17.22
CA MET A 119 -10.71 1.70 -18.47
C MET A 119 -10.00 0.46 -19.03
N ASN A 120 -10.70 -0.67 -19.04
CA ASN A 120 -10.26 -1.92 -19.65
C ASN A 120 -10.83 -2.04 -21.06
N SER A 121 -9.96 -2.15 -22.06
CA SER A 121 -10.34 -2.34 -23.46
C SER A 121 -9.99 -3.75 -23.90
N PHE A 122 -10.99 -4.52 -24.33
CA PHE A 122 -10.83 -5.88 -24.81
C PHE A 122 -11.12 -5.92 -26.31
N THR A 123 -10.13 -6.37 -27.09
CA THR A 123 -10.28 -6.53 -28.53
C THR A 123 -10.25 -8.01 -28.88
N CYS A 124 -11.31 -8.51 -29.51
CA CYS A 124 -11.37 -9.88 -29.98
C CYS A 124 -10.34 -10.09 -31.10
N THR A 125 -9.42 -11.03 -30.91
CA THR A 125 -8.35 -11.32 -31.88
C THR A 125 -8.85 -12.02 -33.14
N ARG A 126 -10.10 -12.51 -33.18
CA ARG A 126 -10.69 -13.17 -34.36
C ARG A 126 -11.52 -12.24 -35.24
N CYS A 127 -12.38 -11.41 -34.64
CA CYS A 127 -13.32 -10.56 -35.38
C CYS A 127 -13.06 -9.06 -35.23
N GLY A 128 -12.11 -8.64 -34.39
CA GLY A 128 -11.79 -7.23 -34.17
C GLY A 128 -12.82 -6.46 -33.35
N ALA A 129 -13.91 -7.09 -32.90
CA ALA A 129 -14.89 -6.46 -32.02
C ALA A 129 -14.20 -5.96 -30.75
N CYS A 130 -14.49 -4.71 -30.38
CA CYS A 130 -13.91 -4.05 -29.22
C CYS A 130 -14.99 -3.82 -28.18
N SER A 131 -14.74 -4.24 -26.94
CA SER A 131 -15.55 -3.87 -25.78
C SER A 131 -14.70 -3.07 -24.80
N GLN A 132 -15.32 -2.09 -24.17
CA GLN A 132 -14.69 -1.25 -23.16
C GLN A 132 -15.49 -1.37 -21.87
N ARG A 133 -14.77 -1.40 -20.76
CA ARG A 133 -15.34 -1.51 -19.42
C ARG A 133 -14.60 -0.59 -18.47
N ALA A 134 -15.34 0.30 -17.81
CA ALA A 134 -14.82 1.11 -16.73
C ALA A 134 -15.02 0.35 -15.41
N ASP A 135 -13.93 0.07 -14.70
CA ASP A 135 -13.94 -0.61 -13.40
C ASP A 135 -13.35 0.32 -12.32
N PRO A 136 -14.01 0.50 -11.17
CA PRO A 136 -13.44 1.25 -10.06
C PRO A 136 -12.24 0.50 -9.47
N PHE A 137 -11.22 1.23 -9.05
CA PHE A 137 -10.10 0.69 -8.28
C PHE A 137 -9.76 1.62 -7.12
N SER A 138 -9.12 1.09 -6.08
CA SER A 138 -8.54 1.92 -4.99
C SER A 138 -7.04 1.70 -4.83
N GLU A 139 -6.50 0.73 -5.56
CA GLU A 139 -5.11 0.30 -5.53
C GLU A 139 -4.67 -0.10 -6.93
N LEU A 140 -3.39 0.13 -7.23
CA LEU A 140 -2.76 -0.27 -8.49
C LEU A 140 -1.74 -1.37 -8.20
N GLN A 141 -2.01 -2.58 -8.68
CA GLN A 141 -1.04 -3.66 -8.69
C GLN A 141 -0.11 -3.48 -9.87
N LEU A 142 1.07 -2.92 -9.60
CA LEU A 142 2.08 -2.73 -10.63
C LEU A 142 2.92 -4.00 -10.77
N PRO A 143 2.91 -4.67 -11.94
CA PRO A 143 3.86 -5.73 -12.17
C PRO A 143 5.27 -5.14 -12.16
N PHE A 144 6.17 -5.73 -11.38
CA PHE A 144 7.57 -5.44 -11.56
C PHE A 144 8.01 -5.95 -12.93
N PRO A 145 8.77 -5.16 -13.72
CA PRO A 145 9.27 -5.64 -15.00
C PRO A 145 10.07 -6.92 -14.81
N THR A 146 9.61 -8.02 -15.43
CA THR A 146 10.23 -9.35 -15.33
C THR A 146 11.51 -9.46 -16.16
N HIS A 147 11.92 -8.39 -16.83
CA HIS A 147 13.06 -8.36 -17.73
C HIS A 147 14.33 -7.76 -17.11
N PHE A 148 14.36 -7.50 -15.80
CA PHE A 148 15.62 -7.19 -15.14
C PHE A 148 16.38 -8.49 -14.85
N THR A 149 17.24 -8.89 -15.78
CA THR A 149 18.26 -9.87 -15.45
C THR A 149 19.20 -9.31 -14.36
N PRO A 150 19.76 -10.16 -13.48
CA PRO A 150 20.60 -9.70 -12.39
C PRO A 150 21.78 -8.88 -12.92
N ILE A 151 22.13 -7.83 -12.18
CA ILE A 151 23.37 -7.09 -12.42
C ILE A 151 24.52 -8.02 -12.02
N VAL A 152 25.32 -8.44 -13.00
CA VAL A 152 26.44 -9.36 -12.80
C VAL A 152 27.77 -8.63 -12.71
N GLU A 153 27.82 -7.39 -13.21
CA GLU A 153 29.03 -6.58 -13.16
C GLU A 153 28.68 -5.10 -13.14
N VAL A 154 29.49 -4.33 -12.43
CA VAL A 154 29.37 -2.88 -12.29
C VAL A 154 30.75 -2.29 -12.48
N LEU A 155 30.84 -1.25 -13.29
CA LEU A 155 32.07 -0.49 -13.48
C LEU A 155 31.78 1.00 -13.61
N VAL A 156 32.80 1.81 -13.36
CA VAL A 156 32.73 3.27 -13.44
C VAL A 156 33.53 3.72 -14.63
N VAL A 157 32.92 4.55 -15.47
CA VAL A 157 33.55 5.17 -16.63
C VAL A 157 33.65 6.66 -16.39
N PHE A 158 34.84 7.22 -16.62
CA PHE A 158 35.09 8.65 -16.59
C PHE A 158 35.09 9.19 -18.01
N GLY A 159 34.48 10.35 -18.23
CA GLY A 159 34.48 10.99 -19.55
C GLY A 159 33.51 12.16 -19.68
N ALA A 160 33.27 12.57 -20.91
CA ALA A 160 32.26 13.57 -21.27
C ALA A 160 30.84 13.00 -21.19
N GLU A 161 29.83 13.84 -21.41
CA GLU A 161 28.41 13.45 -21.30
C GLU A 161 27.97 12.37 -22.29
N ASP A 162 28.66 12.24 -23.41
CA ASP A 162 28.42 11.29 -24.49
C ASP A 162 29.33 10.05 -24.42
N VAL A 163 30.10 9.89 -23.33
CA VAL A 163 30.99 8.72 -23.16
C VAL A 163 30.21 7.42 -23.30
N GLN A 164 30.66 6.59 -24.24
CA GLN A 164 30.01 5.32 -24.55
C GLN A 164 30.38 4.27 -23.49
N PRO A 165 29.43 3.43 -23.06
CA PRO A 165 29.74 2.31 -22.19
C PRO A 165 30.63 1.29 -22.91
N PRO A 166 31.47 0.53 -22.17
CA PRO A 166 32.19 -0.61 -22.72
C PRO A 166 31.23 -1.65 -23.32
N ALA A 167 31.74 -2.47 -24.25
CA ALA A 167 30.95 -3.49 -24.92
C ALA A 167 30.26 -4.43 -23.91
N GLY A 168 28.94 -4.57 -24.03
CA GLY A 168 28.13 -5.41 -23.14
C GLY A 168 27.66 -4.72 -21.85
N PHE A 169 27.97 -3.44 -21.65
CA PHE A 169 27.46 -2.66 -20.52
C PHE A 169 26.40 -1.65 -20.97
N GLU A 170 25.41 -1.41 -20.13
CA GLU A 170 24.50 -0.27 -20.24
C GLU A 170 24.94 0.83 -19.27
N ARG A 171 24.93 2.09 -19.73
CA ARG A 171 25.26 3.25 -18.91
C ARG A 171 24.02 3.73 -18.16
N VAL A 172 24.11 3.83 -16.83
CA VAL A 172 23.13 4.56 -16.03
C VAL A 172 23.34 6.05 -16.28
N ASN A 173 22.33 6.71 -16.83
CA ASN A 173 22.44 8.08 -17.33
C ASN A 173 22.40 9.12 -16.19
N THR A 174 23.34 9.01 -15.25
CA THR A 174 23.47 9.87 -14.07
C THR A 174 24.95 10.12 -13.80
N ASN A 175 25.36 11.39 -13.80
CA ASN A 175 26.73 11.79 -13.44
C ASN A 175 26.91 11.74 -11.91
N LEU A 176 27.72 10.78 -11.45
CA LEU A 176 28.04 10.56 -10.03
C LEU A 176 28.86 11.70 -9.42
N ASN A 177 29.53 12.50 -10.25
CA ASN A 177 30.29 13.68 -9.85
C ASN A 177 29.54 15.00 -10.08
N SER A 178 28.22 14.95 -10.31
CA SER A 178 27.42 16.17 -10.50
C SER A 178 27.65 17.17 -9.35
N GLY A 179 28.00 18.41 -9.70
CA GLY A 179 28.31 19.49 -8.75
C GLY A 179 29.80 19.70 -8.44
N ARG A 180 30.72 18.85 -8.91
CA ARG A 180 32.17 19.06 -8.79
C ARG A 180 32.72 19.77 -10.03
N LYS A 181 33.48 20.86 -9.84
CA LYS A 181 34.12 21.61 -10.94
C LYS A 181 35.50 21.04 -11.28
N GLY A 182 35.84 20.98 -12.57
CA GLY A 182 37.16 20.58 -13.05
C GLY A 182 37.49 19.08 -12.94
N VAL A 183 36.48 18.24 -12.70
CA VAL A 183 36.62 16.78 -12.70
C VAL A 183 35.79 16.17 -13.83
N GLU A 184 36.28 15.10 -14.41
CA GLU A 184 35.54 14.34 -15.43
C GLU A 184 34.23 13.79 -14.85
N HIS A 185 33.20 13.68 -15.69
CA HIS A 185 31.96 13.05 -15.28
C HIS A 185 32.21 11.58 -15.03
N ALA A 186 31.66 11.06 -13.94
CA ALA A 186 31.73 9.65 -13.61
C ALA A 186 30.35 9.03 -13.85
N TYR A 187 30.29 7.97 -14.63
CA TYR A 187 29.07 7.24 -14.94
C TYR A 187 29.18 5.81 -14.46
N LEU A 188 28.08 5.30 -13.91
CA LEU A 188 27.94 3.88 -13.62
C LEU A 188 27.56 3.14 -14.91
N CYS A 189 28.29 2.09 -15.23
CA CYS A 189 27.95 1.16 -16.29
C CYS A 189 27.71 -0.22 -15.67
N ILE A 190 26.59 -0.84 -16.02
CA ILE A 190 26.18 -2.13 -15.48
C ILE A 190 26.07 -3.14 -16.61
N ARG A 191 26.46 -4.38 -16.34
CA ARG A 191 26.23 -5.51 -17.23
C ARG A 191 25.29 -6.46 -16.53
N ARG A 192 24.24 -6.87 -17.24
CA ARG A 192 23.27 -7.82 -16.72
C ARG A 192 23.50 -9.20 -17.32
N ALA A 193 23.04 -10.23 -16.63
CA ALA A 193 23.02 -11.58 -17.19
C ALA A 193 22.17 -11.63 -18.47
N LYS A 194 22.47 -12.53 -19.39
CA LYS A 194 21.65 -12.71 -20.61
C LYS A 194 20.29 -13.31 -20.30
N ASN A 195 20.26 -14.19 -19.30
CA ASN A 195 19.07 -14.86 -18.77
C ASN A 195 19.05 -14.64 -17.26
N TRP A 196 17.87 -14.76 -16.65
CA TRP A 196 17.80 -15.04 -15.22
C TRP A 196 18.57 -16.34 -14.97
N PRO A 197 19.44 -16.43 -13.95
CA PRO A 197 20.07 -17.70 -13.63
C PRO A 197 18.97 -18.74 -13.48
N GLN A 198 19.05 -19.82 -14.25
CA GLN A 198 18.25 -21.00 -13.91
C GLN A 198 18.62 -21.36 -12.47
N ASP A 199 17.65 -21.90 -11.75
CA ASP A 199 17.77 -22.22 -10.33
C ASP A 199 18.87 -23.29 -10.13
N ASP A 200 20.13 -22.85 -10.09
CA ASP A 200 21.31 -23.68 -9.92
C ASP A 200 21.62 -23.89 -8.42
N GLY A 201 20.67 -23.55 -7.54
CA GLY A 201 20.73 -23.80 -6.10
C GLY A 201 21.74 -22.96 -5.30
N GLY A 202 22.36 -21.94 -5.90
CA GLY A 202 23.46 -21.19 -5.26
C GLY A 202 23.08 -19.86 -4.61
N LEU A 203 22.14 -19.10 -5.18
CA LEU A 203 21.76 -17.78 -4.68
C LEU A 203 20.29 -17.54 -4.96
N LEU A 204 19.46 -17.67 -3.92
CA LEU A 204 18.07 -17.26 -3.99
C LEU A 204 18.00 -15.76 -4.26
N PRO A 205 17.11 -15.29 -5.16
CA PRO A 205 16.84 -13.87 -5.25
C PRO A 205 16.34 -13.35 -3.90
N ILE A 206 16.90 -12.24 -3.45
CA ILE A 206 16.37 -11.47 -2.32
C ILE A 206 15.11 -10.78 -2.83
N THR A 207 14.02 -11.52 -2.90
CA THR A 207 12.67 -10.99 -3.00
C THR A 207 11.90 -11.54 -1.81
N THR A 208 11.85 -10.75 -0.74
CA THR A 208 10.84 -10.83 0.31
C THR A 208 9.59 -10.09 -0.12
#